data_AF-A0A7V9R0J1-F1
#
_entry.id   AF-A0A7V9R0J1-F1
#
_cell.length_a   1.000
_cell.length_b   1.000
_cell.length_c   1.000
_cell.angle_alpha   90.00
_cell.angle_beta   90.00
_cell.angle_gamma   90.00
#
_symmetry.space_group_name_H-M   'P 1'
#
loop_
_entity.id
_entity.type
_entity.pdbx_description
1 polymer ?
#
loop_
_entity_poly.entity_id
_entity_poly.type
_entity_poly.pdbx_seq_one_letter_code
_entity_poly.pdbx_strand_id
1 'polypeptide(L)' 'MADQTSVVTTKAARHQKIVELLNRNTVHSQSELADLLAHSGLRVTQGTLSRDLVDLGAVRVRDVQGALVYA' A
#
# COMPACT_ATOMS: atom_id res chain seq x y z
N MET A 1 -8.34 -24.65 -1.04
CA MET A 1 -8.33 -23.34 -1.73
C MET A 1 -9.04 -22.38 -0.79
N ALA A 2 -8.28 -21.65 0.02
CA ALA A 2 -8.82 -20.93 1.18
C ALA A 2 -9.62 -19.69 0.77
N ASP A 3 -10.63 -19.42 1.57
CA ASP A 3 -11.74 -18.47 1.42
C ASP A 3 -11.30 -17.07 1.00
N GLN A 4 -11.83 -16.59 -0.14
CA GLN A 4 -11.64 -15.23 -0.65
C GLN A 4 -12.72 -14.31 -0.08
N THR A 5 -12.68 -14.03 1.21
CA THR A 5 -13.52 -12.98 1.79
C THR A 5 -12.84 -11.63 1.53
N SER A 6 -13.14 -11.02 0.37
CA SER A 6 -12.82 -9.60 0.14
C SER A 6 -13.66 -8.78 1.12
N VAL A 7 -13.06 -8.41 2.25
CA VAL A 7 -13.68 -7.47 3.17
C VAL A 7 -13.84 -6.15 2.42
N VAL A 8 -15.07 -5.69 2.24
CA VAL A 8 -15.35 -4.38 1.65
C VAL A 8 -14.83 -3.32 2.62
N THR A 9 -13.60 -2.85 2.37
CA THR A 9 -12.97 -1.79 3.14
C THR A 9 -13.26 -0.44 2.49
N THR A 10 -13.52 0.58 3.30
CA THR A 10 -13.74 1.93 2.78
C THR A 10 -12.43 2.49 2.22
N LYS A 11 -12.53 3.40 1.24
CA LYS A 11 -11.37 4.12 0.70
C LYS A 11 -10.57 4.81 1.81
N ALA A 12 -11.26 5.45 2.75
CA ALA A 12 -10.65 6.14 3.88
C ALA A 12 -9.83 5.19 4.78
N ALA A 13 -10.39 4.04 5.16
CA ALA A 13 -9.67 3.06 5.99
C ALA A 13 -8.43 2.51 5.26
N ARG A 14 -8.54 2.27 3.96
CA ARG A 14 -7.40 1.83 3.15
C ARG A 14 -6.32 2.90 3.02
N HIS A 15 -6.70 4.15 2.80
CA HIS A 15 -5.78 5.30 2.73
C HIS A 15 -5.02 5.48 4.03
N GLN A 16 -5.72 5.44 5.17
CA GLN A 16 -5.10 5.47 6.49
C GLN A 16 -4.07 4.34 6.66
N LYS A 17 -4.41 3.11 6.25
CA LYS A 17 -3.49 1.98 6.35
C LYS A 17 -2.28 2.10 5.42
N ILE A 18 -2.46 2.61 4.19
CA ILE A 18 -1.35 2.87 3.26
C ILE A 18 -0.37 3.86 3.88
N VAL A 19 -0.86 5.00 4.39
CA VAL A 19 -0.02 6.02 5.03
C VAL A 19 0.70 5.45 6.26
N GLU A 20 0.01 4.66 7.10
CA GLU A 20 0.64 3.98 8.24
C GLU A 20 1.79 3.07 7.79
N LEU A 21 1.59 2.28 6.74
CA LEU A 21 2.59 1.34 6.24
C LEU A 21 3.79 2.04 5.60
N LEU A 22 3.58 3.08 4.80
CA LEU A 22 4.67 3.87 4.20
C LEU A 22 5.52 4.58 5.25
N ASN A 23 4.92 5.04 6.36
CA ASN A 23 5.66 5.66 7.47
C ASN A 23 6.48 4.66 8.30
N ARG A 24 6.09 3.37 8.30
CA ARG A 24 6.70 2.34 9.15
C ARG A 24 7.68 1.43 8.41
N ASN A 25 7.58 1.36 7.09
CA ASN A 25 8.31 0.41 6.25
C ASN A 25 8.97 1.14 5.09
N THR A 26 10.12 0.63 4.65
CA THR A 26 10.73 1.04 3.38
C THR A 26 10.08 0.23 2.27
N VAL A 27 9.24 0.87 1.45
CA VAL A 27 8.43 0.18 0.42
C VAL A 27 8.97 0.51 -0.96
N HIS A 28 9.51 -0.49 -1.66
CA HIS A 28 10.14 -0.34 -2.98
C HIS A 28 9.17 -0.50 -4.15
N SER A 29 8.03 -1.17 -3.94
CA SER A 29 7.08 -1.46 -5.01
C SER A 29 5.61 -1.47 -4.56
N GLN A 30 4.69 -1.34 -5.50
CA GLN A 30 3.25 -1.44 -5.20
C GLN A 30 2.86 -2.87 -4.80
N SER A 31 3.50 -3.89 -5.38
CA SER A 31 3.24 -5.30 -5.01
C SER A 31 3.63 -5.56 -3.56
N GLU A 32 4.78 -5.05 -3.13
CA GLU A 32 5.21 -5.13 -1.73
C GLU A 32 4.23 -4.43 -0.79
N LEU A 33 3.74 -3.24 -1.15
CA LEU A 33 2.70 -2.56 -0.38
C LEU A 33 1.38 -3.36 -0.34
N ALA A 34 0.99 -3.98 -1.45
CA ALA A 34 -0.18 -4.84 -1.51
C ALA A 34 -0.03 -6.06 -0.60
N ASP A 35 1.16 -6.63 -0.52
CA ASP A 35 1.47 -7.73 0.40
C ASP A 35 1.36 -7.26 1.84
N LEU A 36 1.95 -6.12 2.22
CA LEU A 36 1.83 -5.56 3.58
C LEU A 36 0.38 -5.27 3.98
N LEU A 37 -0.42 -4.75 3.05
CA LEU A 37 -1.85 -4.55 3.24
C LEU A 37 -2.57 -5.90 3.46
N ALA A 38 -2.28 -6.91 2.65
CA ALA A 38 -2.87 -8.23 2.77
C ALA A 38 -2.52 -8.91 4.10
N HIS A 39 -1.28 -8.77 4.58
CA HIS A 39 -0.87 -9.23 5.91
C HIS A 39 -1.60 -8.50 7.04
N SER A 40 -2.07 -7.27 6.79
CA SER A 40 -2.93 -6.50 7.70
C SER A 40 -4.43 -6.81 7.55
N GLY A 41 -4.80 -7.81 6.75
CA GLY A 41 -6.20 -8.19 6.49
C GLY A 41 -6.89 -7.37 5.39
N LEU A 42 -6.15 -6.51 4.69
CA LEU A 42 -6.69 -5.63 3.64
C LEU A 42 -6.17 -6.05 2.27
N ARG A 43 -6.97 -6.79 1.50
CA ARG A 43 -6.61 -7.16 0.12
C ARG A 43 -7.11 -6.12 -0.88
N VAL A 44 -6.26 -5.71 -1.81
CA VAL A 44 -6.62 -4.85 -2.93
C VAL A 44 -6.00 -5.31 -4.23
N THR A 45 -6.62 -4.91 -5.34
CA THR A 45 -6.01 -5.05 -6.67
C THR A 45 -4.91 -4.00 -6.86
N GLN A 46 -3.99 -4.29 -7.78
CA GLN A 46 -2.93 -3.34 -8.14
C GLN A 46 -3.49 -2.03 -8.73
N GLY A 47 -4.58 -2.09 -9.51
CA GLY A 47 -5.23 -0.91 -10.06
C GLY A 47 -5.84 0.00 -8.99
N THR A 48 -6.46 -0.60 -7.96
CA THR A 48 -6.97 0.14 -6.79
C THR A 48 -5.82 0.82 -6.05
N LEU A 49 -4.78 0.06 -5.71
CA LEU A 49 -3.64 0.57 -4.95
C LEU A 49 -2.89 1.68 -5.70
N SER A 50 -2.70 1.52 -7.01
CA SER A 50 -2.08 2.55 -7.86
C SER A 50 -2.89 3.85 -7.82
N ARG A 51 -4.23 3.78 -7.92
CA ARG A 51 -5.11 4.95 -7.81
C ARG A 51 -5.01 5.60 -6.43
N ASP A 52 -5.00 4.80 -5.36
CA ASP A 52 -4.90 5.33 -4.00
C ASP A 52 -3.58 6.05 -3.75
N LEU A 53 -2.45 5.51 -4.24
CA LEU A 53 -1.14 6.16 -4.14
C LEU A 53 -1.14 7.51 -4.87
N VAL A 54 -1.77 7.59 -6.05
CA VAL A 54 -1.96 8.86 -6.78
C VAL A 54 -2.83 9.83 -5.97
N ASP A 55 -3.97 9.37 -5.47
CA ASP A 55 -4.90 10.19 -4.68
C ASP A 55 -4.27 10.72 -3.38
N LEU A 56 -3.39 9.93 -2.77
CA LEU A 56 -2.62 10.29 -1.58
C LEU A 56 -1.42 11.19 -1.88
N GLY A 57 -1.05 11.36 -3.16
CA GLY A 57 0.17 12.06 -3.55
C GLY A 57 1.45 11.33 -3.15
N ALA A 58 1.38 10.01 -2.93
CA ALA A 58 2.54 9.20 -2.59
C ALA A 58 3.49 9.15 -3.79
N VAL A 59 4.76 9.49 -3.57
CA VAL A 59 5.77 9.59 -4.63
C VAL A 59 6.95 8.69 -4.31
N ARG A 60 7.74 8.35 -5.33
CA ARG A 60 9.00 7.65 -5.12
C ARG A 60 10.11 8.65 -4.83
N VAL A 61 10.70 8.54 -3.65
CA VAL A 61 11.87 9.34 -3.22
C VAL A 61 13.09 8.44 -3.08
N ARG A 62 14.29 9.04 -3.05
CA ARG A 62 15.51 8.30 -2.71
C ARG A 62 15.64 8.23 -1.19
N ASP A 63 15.80 7.02 -0.66
CA ASP A 63 16.12 6.82 0.75
C ASP A 63 17.60 7.16 1.04
N VAL A 64 18.01 6.99 2.30
CA VAL A 64 19.39 7.26 2.76
C VAL A 64 20.45 6.35 2.10
N GLN A 65 20.03 5.23 1.51
CA GLN A 65 20.89 4.31 0.76
C GLN A 65 20.83 4.57 -0.76
N GLY A 66 20.05 5.55 -1.20
CA GLY A 66 19.88 5.95 -2.59
C GLY A 66 18.83 5.13 -3.37
N ALA A 67 18.12 4.20 -2.71
CA ALA A 67 17.09 3.38 -3.32
C ALA A 67 15.77 4.16 -3.48
N LEU A 68 15.02 3.89 -4.56
CA LEU A 68 13.73 4.53 -4.79
C LEU A 68 12.60 3.82 -4.04
N VAL A 69 11.97 4.53 -3.12
CA VAL A 69 10.95 4.02 -2.18
C VAL A 69 9.72 4.92 -2.20
N TYR A 70 8.54 4.38 -1.94
CA TYR A 70 7.34 5.19 -1.74
C TYR A 70 7.38 5.92 -0.40
N ALA A 71 7.02 7.20 -0.41
CA ALA A 71 6.85 8.07 0.76
C ALA A 71 5.63 8.98 0.58
#